data_AF-A0A1I1KJE9-F1
#
_entry.id   AF-A0A1I1KJE9-F1
#
_cell.length_a   1.000
_cell.length_b   1.000
_cell.length_c   1.000
_cell.angle_alpha   90.00
_cell.angle_beta   90.00
_cell.angle_gamma   90.00
#
_symmetry.space_group_name_H-M   'P 1'
#
loop_
_entity.id
_entity.type
_entity.pdbx_description
1 polymer ?
#
loop_
_entity_poly.entity_id
_entity_poly.type
_entity_poly.pdbx_seq_one_letter_code
_entity_poly.pdbx_strand_id
1 'polypeptide(L)'
;MNFNVFNEYKEINLKIINLIKEDKEDVALLEKREETIKKFIFLDMEKSKFRKIYEDMGLRELDRELENALKEKMISVKNDIKKLKAGKEANKGYININRNLNFFSTKI
;
A
#
# COMPACT_ATOMS: atom_id res chain seq x y z
N MET A 1 -18.22 -23.95 -15.78
CA MET A 1 -18.42 -22.56 -15.29
C MET A 1 -17.07 -22.06 -14.78
N ASN A 2 -16.57 -20.95 -15.31
CA ASN A 2 -15.16 -20.52 -15.15
C ASN A 2 -14.96 -19.74 -13.83
N PHE A 3 -15.30 -20.36 -12.69
CA PHE A 3 -15.15 -19.76 -11.34
C PHE A 3 -13.69 -19.56 -10.92
N ASN A 4 -12.75 -20.15 -11.66
CA ASN A 4 -11.33 -20.16 -11.32
C ASN A 4 -10.75 -18.73 -11.24
N VAL A 5 -11.09 -17.86 -12.20
CA VAL A 5 -10.55 -16.49 -12.25
C VAL A 5 -11.06 -15.62 -11.08
N PHE A 6 -12.32 -15.78 -10.67
CA PHE A 6 -12.86 -15.04 -9.54
C PHE A 6 -12.26 -15.49 -8.21
N ASN A 7 -12.03 -16.79 -8.04
CA ASN A 7 -11.34 -17.34 -6.87
C ASN A 7 -9.88 -16.88 -6.82
N GLU A 8 -9.17 -16.94 -7.95
CA GLU A 8 -7.80 -16.45 -8.08
C GLU A 8 -7.71 -14.97 -7.67
N TYR A 9 -8.61 -14.13 -8.20
CA TYR A 9 -8.71 -12.73 -7.83
C TYR A 9 -8.97 -12.55 -6.32
N LYS A 10 -9.92 -13.30 -5.75
CA LYS A 10 -10.22 -13.25 -4.31
C LYS A 10 -9.02 -13.58 -3.46
N GLU A 11 -8.32 -14.67 -3.77
CA GLU A 11 -7.15 -15.13 -3.02
C GLU A 11 -6.00 -14.12 -3.10
N ILE A 12 -5.75 -13.55 -4.28
CA ILE A 12 -4.71 -12.53 -4.44
C ILE A 12 -5.02 -11.31 -3.57
N ASN A 13 -6.26 -10.80 -3.59
CA ASN A 13 -6.64 -9.66 -2.76
C ASN A 13 -6.49 -9.96 -1.26
N LEU A 14 -6.92 -11.13 -0.79
CA LEU A 14 -6.75 -11.55 0.61
C LEU A 14 -5.27 -11.63 1.00
N LYS A 15 -4.41 -12.18 0.14
CA LYS A 15 -2.97 -12.25 0.38
C LYS A 15 -2.36 -10.85 0.48
N ILE A 16 -2.71 -9.93 -0.42
CA ILE A 16 -2.21 -8.56 -0.38
C ILE A 16 -2.63 -7.86 0.92
N ILE A 17 -3.90 -7.98 1.32
CA ILE A 17 -4.40 -7.39 2.56
C ILE A 17 -3.62 -7.92 3.77
N ASN A 18 -3.39 -9.23 3.84
CA ASN A 18 -2.64 -9.83 4.94
C ASN A 18 -1.19 -9.34 4.98
N LEU A 19 -0.52 -9.21 3.83
CA LEU A 19 0.83 -8.66 3.78
C LEU A 19 0.88 -7.22 4.27
N ILE A 20 -0.06 -6.37 3.84
CA ILE A 20 -0.14 -4.98 4.31
C ILE A 20 -0.32 -4.93 5.84
N LYS A 21 -1.16 -5.81 6.40
CA LYS A 21 -1.36 -5.92 7.86
C LYS A 21 -0.09 -6.37 8.59
N GLU A 22 0.76 -7.15 7.95
CA GLU A 22 2.09 -7.57 8.45
C GLU A 22 3.20 -6.55 8.17
N ASP A 23 2.86 -5.35 7.67
CA ASP A 23 3.82 -4.31 7.25
C ASP A 23 4.77 -4.76 6.12
N LYS A 24 4.35 -5.73 5.32
CA LYS A 24 5.07 -6.27 4.16
C LYS A 24 4.38 -5.88 2.86
N GLU A 25 5.16 -5.86 1.79
CA GLU A 25 4.68 -5.53 0.45
C GLU A 25 5.25 -6.53 -0.57
N ASP A 26 4.43 -6.92 -1.54
CA ASP A 26 4.83 -7.79 -2.64
C ASP A 26 4.23 -7.25 -3.95
N VAL A 27 5.08 -6.60 -4.74
CA VAL A 27 4.70 -5.99 -6.02
C VAL A 27 4.23 -7.06 -7.02
N ALA A 28 4.79 -8.27 -6.97
CA ALA A 28 4.40 -9.34 -7.89
C ALA A 28 2.94 -9.80 -7.66
N LEU A 29 2.41 -9.66 -6.45
CA LEU A 29 0.98 -9.92 -6.19
C LEU A 29 0.08 -8.84 -6.80
N LEU A 30 0.52 -7.58 -6.84
CA LEU A 30 -0.21 -6.50 -7.50
C LEU A 30 -0.26 -6.71 -9.02
N GLU A 31 0.85 -7.14 -9.60
CA GLU A 31 0.94 -7.50 -11.02
C GLU A 31 0.00 -8.68 -11.35
N LYS A 32 0.01 -9.75 -10.53
CA LYS A 32 -0.92 -10.87 -10.67
C LYS A 32 -2.39 -10.45 -10.51
N ARG A 33 -2.67 -9.48 -9.65
CA ARG A 33 -4.03 -8.88 -9.54
C ARG A 33 -4.42 -8.19 -10.84
N GLU A 34 -3.51 -7.46 -11.47
CA GLU A 34 -3.77 -6.83 -12.76
C GLU A 34 -4.02 -7.86 -13.87
N GLU A 35 -3.24 -8.95 -13.89
CA GLU A 35 -3.43 -10.05 -14.83
C GLU A 35 -4.81 -10.70 -14.69
N THR A 36 -5.27 -10.94 -13.47
CA THR A 36 -6.61 -11.49 -13.20
C THR A 36 -7.72 -10.53 -13.63
N ILE A 37 -7.54 -9.22 -13.47
CA ILE A 37 -8.46 -8.21 -14.00
C ILE A 37 -8.50 -8.25 -15.53
N LYS A 38 -7.35 -8.39 -16.19
CA LYS A 38 -7.30 -8.57 -17.66
C LYS A 38 -8.06 -9.82 -18.09
N LYS A 39 -7.94 -10.93 -17.35
CA LYS A 39 -8.73 -12.15 -17.61
C LYS A 39 -10.25 -11.88 -17.52
N PHE A 40 -10.71 -11.00 -16.62
CA PHE A 40 -12.13 -10.60 -16.58
C PHE A 40 -12.60 -9.86 -17.83
N ILE A 41 -11.74 -9.08 -18.48
CA ILE A 41 -12.09 -8.34 -19.69
C ILE A 41 -12.32 -9.29 -20.87
N PHE A 42 -11.56 -10.38 -20.94
CA PHE A 42 -11.65 -11.38 -22.01
C PHE A 42 -12.63 -12.53 -21.71
N LEU A 43 -13.31 -12.49 -20.55
CA LEU A 43 -14.35 -13.45 -20.22
C LEU A 43 -15.58 -13.16 -21.08
N ASP A 44 -15.93 -14.10 -21.96
CA ASP A 44 -17.19 -14.09 -22.71
C ASP A 44 -18.37 -14.38 -21.76
N MET A 45 -18.71 -13.37 -20.97
CA MET A 45 -19.73 -13.43 -19.93
C MET A 45 -20.60 -12.18 -19.97
N GLU A 46 -21.91 -12.39 -19.87
CA GLU A 46 -22.87 -11.31 -19.74
C GLU A 46 -22.59 -10.48 -18.47
N LYS A 47 -22.60 -9.15 -18.61
CA LYS A 47 -22.31 -8.20 -17.52
C LYS A 47 -23.19 -8.42 -16.28
N SER A 48 -24.47 -8.78 -16.46
CA SER A 48 -25.40 -9.06 -15.36
C SER A 48 -24.95 -10.28 -14.54
N LYS A 49 -24.54 -11.36 -15.21
CA LYS A 49 -24.01 -12.58 -14.60
C LYS A 49 -22.68 -12.33 -13.92
N PHE A 50 -21.78 -11.58 -14.57
CA PHE A 50 -20.52 -11.17 -13.96
C PHE A 50 -20.77 -10.42 -12.64
N ARG A 51 -21.62 -9.39 -12.69
CA ARG A 51 -21.95 -8.58 -11.51
C ARG A 51 -22.53 -9.43 -10.38
N LYS A 52 -23.43 -10.36 -10.71
CA LYS A 52 -24.02 -11.25 -9.72
C LYS A 52 -22.97 -12.13 -9.04
N ILE A 53 -22.08 -12.77 -9.81
CA ILE A 53 -20.97 -13.57 -9.25
C ILE A 53 -20.06 -12.69 -8.38
N TYR A 54 -19.76 -11.47 -8.85
CA TYR A 54 -18.90 -10.52 -8.14
C TYR A 54 -19.45 -10.14 -6.77
N GLU A 55 -20.75 -9.85 -6.71
CA GLU A 55 -21.48 -9.50 -5.48
C GLU A 55 -21.66 -10.75 -4.59
N ASP A 56 -22.07 -11.89 -5.15
CA ASP A 56 -22.28 -13.15 -4.41
C ASP A 56 -20.97 -13.66 -3.75
N MET A 57 -19.82 -13.40 -4.37
CA MET A 57 -18.50 -13.78 -3.83
C MET A 57 -17.92 -12.77 -2.83
N GLY A 58 -18.60 -11.62 -2.62
CA GLY A 58 -18.17 -10.54 -1.73
C GLY A 58 -16.94 -9.79 -2.23
N LEU A 59 -16.69 -9.77 -3.55
CA LEU A 59 -15.47 -9.17 -4.11
C LEU A 59 -15.49 -7.64 -4.07
N ARG A 60 -16.69 -7.04 -4.05
CA ARG A 60 -16.84 -5.58 -3.89
C ARG A 60 -16.38 -5.13 -2.50
N GLU A 61 -16.77 -5.88 -1.48
CA GLU A 61 -16.40 -5.61 -0.10
C GLU A 61 -14.90 -5.80 0.10
N LEU A 62 -14.35 -6.86 -0.51
CA LEU A 62 -12.91 -7.14 -0.50
C LEU A 62 -12.08 -6.05 -1.18
N ASP A 63 -12.52 -5.51 -2.31
CA ASP A 63 -11.85 -4.38 -2.96
C ASP A 63 -11.83 -3.14 -2.07
N ARG A 64 -12.94 -2.86 -1.38
CA ARG A 64 -13.02 -1.74 -0.44
C ARG A 64 -12.07 -1.95 0.74
N GLU A 65 -11.98 -3.17 1.26
CA GLU A 65 -11.03 -3.49 2.34
C GLU A 65 -9.58 -3.26 1.86
N LEU A 66 -9.23 -3.75 0.67
CA LEU A 66 -7.90 -3.55 0.10
C LEU A 66 -7.58 -2.07 -0.12
N GLU A 67 -8.52 -1.30 -0.67
CA GLU A 67 -8.36 0.14 -0.88
C GLU A 67 -8.09 0.87 0.44
N ASN A 68 -8.83 0.54 1.49
CA ASN A 68 -8.65 1.13 2.80
C ASN A 68 -7.28 0.76 3.39
N ALA A 69 -6.89 -0.51 3.32
CA ALA A 69 -5.59 -0.97 3.82
C ALA A 69 -4.42 -0.24 3.13
N LEU A 70 -4.49 -0.08 1.81
CA LEU A 70 -3.48 0.68 1.04
C LEU A 70 -3.45 2.16 1.44
N LYS A 71 -4.62 2.80 1.62
CA LYS A 71 -4.71 4.20 2.05
C LYS A 71 -4.11 4.42 3.42
N GLU A 72 -4.42 3.54 4.37
CA GLU A 72 -3.88 3.60 5.73
C GLU A 72 -2.35 3.45 5.74
N LYS A 73 -1.82 2.46 4.99
CA LYS A 73 -0.38 2.27 4.83
C LYS A 73 0.29 3.49 4.20
N MET A 74 -0.30 4.07 3.15
CA MET A 74 0.21 5.29 2.51
C MET A 74 0.28 6.47 3.48
N ILE A 75 -0.76 6.66 4.30
CA ILE A 75 -0.79 7.72 5.33
C ILE A 75 0.31 7.48 6.38
N SER A 76 0.47 6.24 6.84
CA SER A 76 1.49 5.85 7.81
C SER A 76 2.91 6.18 7.29
N VAL A 77 3.25 5.71 6.09
CA VAL A 77 4.55 5.96 5.44
C VAL A 77 4.80 7.46 5.28
N LYS A 78 3.78 8.24 4.87
CA LYS A 78 3.89 9.70 4.75
C LYS A 78 4.23 10.36 6.08
N ASN A 79 3.65 9.88 7.18
CA ASN A 79 3.93 10.40 8.51
C ASN A 79 5.35 10.05 8.96
N ASP A 80 5.84 8.86 8.65
CA ASP A 80 7.20 8.45 8.98
C ASP A 80 8.25 9.26 8.20
N ILE A 81 8.01 9.52 6.92
CA ILE A 81 8.85 10.43 6.12
C ILE A 81 8.91 11.83 6.76
N LYS A 82 7.77 12.36 7.23
CA LYS A 82 7.73 13.66 7.91
C LYS A 82 8.53 13.65 9.21
N LYS A 83 8.38 12.61 10.04
CA LYS A 83 9.16 12.45 11.28
C LYS A 83 10.66 12.39 11.00
N LEU A 84 11.07 11.61 9.99
CA LEU A 84 12.46 11.51 9.56
C LEU A 84 13.01 12.85 9.08
N LYS A 85 12.22 13.62 8.32
CA LYS A 85 12.61 14.96 7.87
C LYS A 85 12.82 15.91 9.06
N ALA A 86 11.86 15.96 9.99
CA ALA A 86 11.95 16.79 11.18
C ALA A 86 13.17 16.43 12.05
N GLY A 87 13.45 15.13 12.23
CA GLY A 87 14.64 14.65 12.95
C GLY A 87 15.94 15.08 12.28
N LYS A 88 16.02 15.00 10.93
CA LYS A 88 17.18 15.49 10.18
C LYS A 88 17.38 17.00 10.32
N GLU A 89 16.31 17.78 10.31
CA GLU A 89 16.35 19.24 10.49
C GLU A 89 16.81 19.61 11.91
N ALA A 90 16.29 18.94 12.95
CA ALA A 90 16.72 19.13 14.32
C ALA A 90 18.21 18.80 14.51
N ASN A 91 18.69 17.66 14.00
CA ASN A 91 20.11 17.29 14.07
C ASN A 91 21.01 18.32 13.38
N LYS A 92 20.61 18.83 12.20
CA LYS A 92 21.33 19.92 11.54
C LYS A 92 21.39 21.18 12.41
N GLY A 93 20.27 21.53 13.04
CA GLY A 93 20.19 22.65 13.99
C GLY A 93 21.18 22.51 15.15
N TYR A 94 21.17 21.37 15.85
CA TYR A 94 22.10 21.09 16.95
C TYR A 94 23.57 21.13 16.51
N ILE A 95 23.92 20.50 15.38
CA ILE A 95 25.29 20.51 14.84
C ILE A 95 25.74 21.95 14.52
N ASN A 96 24.87 22.76 13.90
CA ASN A 96 25.18 24.14 13.56
C ASN A 96 25.37 25.02 14.80
N ILE A 97 24.53 24.85 15.83
CA ILE A 97 24.68 25.56 17.11
C ILE A 97 26.00 25.16 17.78
N ASN A 98 26.32 23.86 17.83
CA ASN A 98 27.54 23.37 18.46
C ASN A 98 28.82 23.82 17.70
N ARG A 99 28.77 23.91 16.37
CA ARG A 99 29.86 24.50 15.57
C ARG A 99 30.05 25.99 15.81
N ASN A 100 28.97 26.75 15.91
CA ASN A 100 29.04 28.21 16.14
C ASN A 100 29.46 28.57 17.56
N LEU A 101 29.14 27.74 18.57
CA LEU A 101 29.65 27.89 19.94
C LEU A 101 31.18 27.78 20.01
N ASN A 102 31.79 26.91 19.19
CA ASN A 102 33.24 26.79 19.10
C ASN A 102 33.92 27.98 18.40
N PHE A 103 33.17 28.84 17.70
CA PHE A 103 33.72 30.06 17.10
C PHE A 103 33.95 31.16 18.15
N PHE A 104 33.11 31.20 19.20
CA PHE A 104 33.23 32.14 20.32
C PHE A 104 34.08 31.61 21.49
N SER A 105 34.52 30.34 21.45
CA SER A 105 35.31 29.73 22.53
C SER A 105 36.83 29.76 22.31
N THR A 106 37.32 30.41 21.25
CA THR A 106 38.76 30.68 21.08
C THR A 106 39.20 31.67 22.17
N LYS A 107 39.61 31.14 23.33
CA LYS A 107 40.26 31.92 24.39
C LYS A 107 41.58 32.48 23.85
N ILE A 108 41.73 33.80 23.97
CA ILE A 108 43.01 34.50 24.07
C ILE A 108 43.67 34.09 25.39
#